data_AF-F6SP00-F1
#
_entry.id   AF-F6SP00-F1
#
_cell.length_a   1.000
_cell.length_b   1.000
_cell.length_c   1.000
_cell.angle_alpha   90.00
_cell.angle_beta   90.00
_cell.angle_gamma   90.00
#
_symmetry.space_group_name_H-M   'P 1'
#
loop_
_entity.id
_entity.type
_entity.pdbx_description
1 polymer ?
#
loop_
_entity_poly.entity_id
_entity_poly.type
_entity_poly.pdbx_seq_one_letter_code
_entity_poly.pdbx_strand_id
1 'polypeptide(L)'
;MDSVQEFLSSIAQKKGKVSEKLVTRSHATQLMFDVMLENKNCHVITSVDGADLKLAGKILSLNEPLSGVGSTPKVNPDNSSIVMQQLRQEIGGVRDRLAQLPPPHNKQELARMEKLMEDLEETKMLDWDQILWKSDKFLEERRSNFAHKGLLWILEAVRPATKENVQKLQSLKEKLIKECKQQQLVTNQVTSELKDLIDSYTQQIKSGKNSESESKAKVAAIQQMKDHFKVENEKFKDLKGKLINVKEQLQLEIQNGVEQSSNNFDSAFHSMQDEREKMREENAQLVEDELAKMKIEVDRASSELDMQVSSKSLVTSEQKVLDNEKELVKLRAEKSVMTAQLEVFKRESAQMEDHMRILLEKHNKQMSIQQLQNMQTFRAYRQVHEDFKVELENRWRSLLDEAIQDAVFLSARNTELKERNGQLQQELGKMKDDRSLKKGAKAIGL
;
A
#
# COMPACT_ATOMS: atom_id res chain seq x y z
N MET A 1 22.01 27.94 6.07
CA MET A 1 21.41 28.05 7.42
C MET A 1 21.43 29.50 7.90
N ASP A 2 22.51 30.23 7.66
CA ASP A 2 22.69 31.63 8.08
C ASP A 2 21.57 32.58 7.62
N SER A 3 21.05 32.37 6.41
CA SER A 3 19.90 33.14 5.89
C SER A 3 18.62 32.96 6.71
N VAL A 4 18.35 31.76 7.21
CA VAL A 4 17.16 31.46 8.03
C VAL A 4 17.34 32.00 9.45
N GLN A 5 18.55 31.91 10.00
CA GLN A 5 18.84 32.44 11.33
C GLN A 5 18.78 33.98 11.39
N GLU A 6 19.34 34.66 10.38
CA GLU A 6 19.22 36.12 10.26
C GLU A 6 17.77 36.56 10.03
N PHE A 7 17.00 35.78 9.27
CA PHE A 7 15.57 36.00 9.04
C PHE A 7 14.77 35.92 10.35
N LEU A 8 14.95 34.83 11.12
CA LEU A 8 14.27 34.63 12.42
C LEU A 8 14.67 35.70 13.44
N SER A 9 15.95 36.07 13.49
CA SER A 9 16.44 37.12 14.37
C SER A 9 15.85 38.49 14.01
N SER A 10 15.71 38.79 12.72
CA SER A 10 15.09 40.02 12.22
C SER A 10 13.59 40.09 12.55
N ILE A 11 12.86 38.97 12.42
CA ILE A 11 11.44 38.88 12.83
C ILE A 11 11.28 39.19 14.31
N ALA A 12 12.10 38.56 15.15
CA ALA A 12 12.02 38.71 16.59
C ALA A 12 12.41 40.12 17.07
N GLN A 13 13.46 40.72 16.50
CA GLN A 13 13.92 42.06 16.88
C GLN A 13 12.99 43.18 16.40
N LYS A 14 12.33 43.01 15.24
CA LYS A 14 11.52 44.06 14.61
C LYS A 14 10.00 43.85 14.75
N LYS A 15 9.56 42.98 15.66
CA LYS A 15 8.14 42.67 15.91
C LYS A 15 7.35 42.40 14.61
N GLY A 16 7.90 41.53 13.76
CA GLY A 16 7.23 41.11 12.53
C GLY A 16 7.50 41.94 11.27
N LYS A 17 8.44 42.91 11.29
CA LYS A 17 8.87 43.63 10.07
C LYS A 17 10.20 43.09 9.54
N VAL A 18 10.18 42.41 8.40
CA VAL A 18 11.38 41.89 7.71
C VAL A 18 11.64 42.67 6.43
N SER A 19 12.91 42.87 6.08
CA SER A 19 13.25 43.48 4.79
C SER A 19 13.09 42.49 3.64
N GLU A 20 12.57 42.95 2.52
CA GLU A 20 12.35 42.15 1.29
C GLU A 20 13.62 41.46 0.78
N LYS A 21 14.79 42.09 1.01
CA LYS A 21 16.11 41.52 0.71
C LYS A 21 16.44 40.26 1.53
N LEU A 22 15.96 40.17 2.76
CA LEU A 22 16.15 38.96 3.60
C LEU A 22 15.16 37.86 3.23
N VAL A 23 13.95 38.21 2.77
CA VAL A 23 12.93 37.24 2.33
C VAL A 23 13.41 36.50 1.09
N THR A 24 13.91 37.23 0.10
CA THR A 24 14.33 36.69 -1.21
C THR A 24 15.69 36.00 -1.22
N ARG A 25 16.41 35.98 -0.08
CA ARG A 25 17.77 35.47 0.01
C ARG A 25 17.87 33.94 -0.08
N SER A 26 16.81 33.22 0.23
CA SER A 26 16.75 31.76 0.14
C SER A 26 15.33 31.30 -0.14
N HIS A 27 15.19 30.19 -0.87
CA HIS A 27 13.88 29.57 -1.08
C HIS A 27 13.20 29.16 0.24
N ALA A 28 13.99 28.75 1.23
CA ALA A 28 13.49 28.44 2.57
C ALA A 28 12.93 29.68 3.29
N THR A 29 13.59 30.85 3.20
CA THR A 29 13.11 32.09 3.82
C THR A 29 11.88 32.66 3.13
N GLN A 30 11.75 32.45 1.81
CA GLN A 30 10.54 32.79 1.04
C GLN A 30 9.34 31.97 1.53
N LEU A 31 9.47 30.65 1.62
CA LEU A 31 8.38 29.78 2.08
C LEU A 31 8.02 30.01 3.55
N MET A 32 9.00 30.35 4.39
CA MET A 32 8.78 30.62 5.82
C MET A 32 8.12 32.00 6.07
N PHE A 33 8.26 32.96 5.16
CA PHE A 33 7.67 34.29 5.30
C PHE A 33 6.15 34.23 5.43
N ASP A 34 5.48 33.53 4.52
CA ASP A 34 4.03 33.36 4.52
C ASP A 34 3.53 32.60 5.76
N VAL A 35 4.33 31.65 6.26
CA VAL A 35 3.98 30.82 7.43
C VAL A 35 4.15 31.59 8.74
N MET A 36 5.18 32.42 8.87
CA MET A 36 5.52 33.06 10.14
C MET A 36 4.90 34.45 10.33
N LEU A 37 4.59 35.18 9.25
CA LEU A 37 4.14 36.57 9.36
C LEU A 37 2.70 36.81 8.88
N GLU A 38 2.20 36.04 7.91
CA GLU A 38 0.97 36.46 7.22
C GLU A 38 -0.35 35.92 7.76
N ASN A 39 -0.46 34.73 8.38
CA ASN A 39 -1.76 34.29 8.95
C ASN A 39 -1.82 32.97 9.75
N LYS A 40 -0.71 32.41 10.29
CA LYS A 40 -0.75 31.04 10.85
C LYS A 40 -0.33 30.97 12.32
N ASN A 41 -1.00 30.08 13.05
CA ASN A 41 -0.54 29.57 14.34
C ASN A 41 0.76 28.79 14.10
N CYS A 42 1.88 29.49 14.08
CA CYS A 42 3.20 28.88 13.90
C CYS A 42 3.67 28.32 15.24
N HIS A 43 3.92 27.02 15.29
CA HIS A 43 4.56 26.36 16.42
C HIS A 43 5.97 25.97 16.02
N VAL A 44 6.97 26.56 16.69
CA VAL A 44 8.37 26.19 16.50
C VAL A 44 8.72 25.10 17.50
N ILE A 45 8.84 23.86 17.01
CA ILE A 45 9.25 22.72 17.83
C ILE A 45 10.76 22.59 17.73
N THR A 46 11.44 22.90 18.84
CA THR A 46 12.87 22.64 19.00
C THR A 46 13.06 21.31 19.73
N SER A 47 13.54 20.31 19.00
CA SER A 47 14.00 19.06 19.60
C SER A 47 15.40 19.28 20.16
N VAL A 48 15.55 19.05 21.47
CA VAL A 48 16.81 19.23 22.18
C VAL A 48 17.21 17.87 22.74
N ASP A 49 18.43 17.44 22.42
CA ASP A 49 18.99 16.25 23.03
C ASP A 49 19.51 16.59 24.44
N GLY A 50 19.10 15.80 25.44
CA GLY A 50 19.37 16.07 26.86
C GLY A 50 20.83 15.90 27.27
N ALA A 51 21.66 15.32 26.39
CA ALA A 51 23.08 15.13 26.64
C ALA A 51 23.90 16.43 26.56
N ASP A 52 23.37 17.50 25.93
CA ASP A 52 24.12 18.74 25.71
C ASP A 52 23.36 20.01 26.14
N LEU A 53 23.41 20.29 27.44
CA LEU A 53 22.77 21.42 28.13
C LEU A 53 23.16 22.81 27.58
N LYS A 54 24.29 22.94 26.87
CA LYS A 54 24.72 24.22 26.25
C LYS A 54 24.08 24.47 24.89
N LEU A 55 23.91 23.43 24.07
CA LEU A 55 23.15 23.53 22.81
C LEU A 55 21.66 23.71 23.11
N ALA A 56 21.17 23.05 24.16
CA ALA A 56 19.85 23.31 24.74
C ALA A 56 19.65 24.80 25.05
N GLY A 57 20.60 25.42 25.76
CA GLY A 57 20.56 26.85 26.08
C GLY A 57 20.61 27.77 24.85
N LYS A 58 21.36 27.41 23.80
CA LYS A 58 21.46 28.21 22.57
C LYS A 58 20.22 28.08 21.68
N ILE A 59 19.66 26.87 21.57
CA ILE A 59 18.39 26.58 20.90
C ILE A 59 17.23 27.25 21.65
N LEU A 60 17.23 27.22 22.98
CA LEU A 60 16.30 27.98 23.82
C LEU A 60 16.47 29.50 23.62
N SER A 61 17.70 30.01 23.53
CA SER A 61 17.97 31.45 23.28
C SER A 61 17.58 31.94 21.87
N LEU A 62 17.44 31.03 20.90
CA LEU A 62 16.88 31.33 19.57
C LEU A 62 15.35 31.31 19.59
N ASN A 63 14.74 30.60 20.54
CA ASN A 63 13.29 30.46 20.68
C ASN A 63 12.69 31.52 21.63
N GLU A 64 13.45 31.99 22.63
CA GLU A 64 13.08 33.09 23.53
C GLU A 64 12.60 34.34 22.79
N PRO A 65 13.29 34.85 21.75
CA PRO A 65 12.87 36.02 20.99
C PRO A 65 11.62 35.77 20.12
N LEU A 66 11.37 34.52 19.73
CA LEU A 66 10.23 34.12 18.89
C LEU A 66 8.94 33.98 19.70
N SER A 67 9.04 33.71 21.01
CA SER A 67 7.89 33.65 21.93
C SER A 67 7.16 34.99 22.10
N GLY A 68 7.85 36.11 21.83
CA GLY A 68 7.29 37.47 21.88
C GLY A 68 6.70 37.97 20.55
N VAL A 69 6.80 37.18 19.48
CA VAL A 69 6.20 37.50 18.18
C VAL A 69 4.72 37.17 18.25
N GLY A 70 3.91 38.15 18.68
CA GLY A 70 2.46 38.01 18.72
C GLY A 70 1.90 37.82 17.32
N SER A 71 1.55 36.59 16.95
CA SER A 71 0.61 36.37 15.85
C SER A 71 -0.77 36.74 16.35
N THR A 72 -1.46 37.63 15.66
CA THR A 72 -2.91 37.78 15.82
C THR A 72 -3.54 36.87 14.78
N PRO A 73 -3.84 35.60 15.11
CA PRO A 73 -4.52 34.74 14.16
C PRO A 73 -5.88 35.38 13.85
N LYS A 74 -6.00 35.95 12.67
CA LYS A 74 -7.30 36.34 12.15
C LYS A 74 -7.98 35.01 11.83
N VAL A 75 -9.14 34.76 12.44
CA VAL A 75 -10.04 33.71 11.96
C VAL A 75 -10.21 33.99 10.49
N ASN A 76 -9.70 33.13 9.61
CA ASN A 76 -10.05 33.19 8.20
C ASN A 76 -11.56 32.92 8.17
N PRO A 77 -12.41 33.95 7.96
CA PRO A 77 -13.75 33.66 7.46
C PRO A 77 -13.55 32.93 6.12
N ASP A 78 -14.58 32.33 5.56
CA ASP A 78 -14.53 31.80 4.20
C ASP A 78 -14.33 32.95 3.20
N ASN A 79 -13.10 33.47 3.16
CA ASN A 79 -12.62 34.61 2.41
C ASN A 79 -12.22 34.16 1.02
N SER A 80 -12.47 32.91 0.64
CA SER A 80 -12.22 32.37 -0.69
C SER A 80 -12.77 33.31 -1.77
N SER A 81 -13.94 33.91 -1.55
CA SER A 81 -14.54 34.90 -2.45
C SER A 81 -13.80 36.26 -2.45
N ILE A 82 -13.40 36.76 -1.28
CA ILE A 82 -12.67 38.05 -1.13
C ILE A 82 -11.24 37.93 -1.69
N VAL A 83 -10.54 36.83 -1.38
CA VAL A 83 -9.22 36.50 -1.91
C VAL A 83 -9.29 36.29 -3.41
N MET A 84 -10.31 35.59 -3.93
CA MET A 84 -10.52 35.52 -5.38
C MET A 84 -10.78 36.88 -6.02
N GLN A 85 -11.50 37.78 -5.35
CA GLN A 85 -11.76 39.13 -5.85
C GLN A 85 -10.49 40.00 -5.85
N GLN A 86 -9.68 39.92 -4.80
CA GLN A 86 -8.39 40.59 -4.70
C GLN A 86 -7.41 40.05 -5.74
N LEU A 87 -7.32 38.72 -5.90
CA LEU A 87 -6.51 38.10 -6.94
C LEU A 87 -6.98 38.52 -8.35
N ARG A 88 -8.28 38.62 -8.59
CA ARG A 88 -8.79 39.12 -9.89
C ARG A 88 -8.40 40.58 -10.13
N GLN A 89 -8.43 41.43 -9.11
CA GLN A 89 -8.00 42.83 -9.20
C GLN A 89 -6.49 42.96 -9.41
N GLU A 90 -5.68 42.17 -8.69
CA GLU A 90 -4.23 42.15 -8.86
C GLU A 90 -3.83 41.58 -10.22
N ILE A 91 -4.47 40.50 -10.67
CA ILE A 91 -4.28 39.95 -12.04
C ILE A 91 -4.67 41.00 -13.08
N GLY A 92 -5.75 41.76 -12.87
CA GLY A 92 -6.11 42.90 -13.71
C GLY A 92 -4.99 43.95 -13.77
N GLY A 93 -4.52 44.42 -12.61
CA GLY A 93 -3.44 45.40 -12.56
C GLY A 93 -2.08 44.88 -13.04
N VAL A 94 -1.82 43.58 -12.94
CA VAL A 94 -0.63 42.92 -13.51
C VAL A 94 -0.76 42.81 -15.03
N ARG A 95 -1.94 42.47 -15.57
CA ARG A 95 -2.21 42.49 -17.02
C ARG A 95 -2.04 43.89 -17.61
N ASP A 96 -2.54 44.91 -16.92
CA ASP A 96 -2.40 46.30 -17.36
C ASP A 96 -0.94 46.77 -17.34
N ARG A 97 -0.15 46.32 -16.35
CA ARG A 97 1.30 46.59 -16.27
C ARG A 97 2.10 45.79 -17.31
N LEU A 98 1.72 44.54 -17.58
CA LEU A 98 2.32 43.70 -18.63
C LEU A 98 2.02 44.22 -20.02
N ALA A 99 0.81 44.77 -20.25
CA ALA A 99 0.46 45.44 -21.51
C ALA A 99 1.30 46.70 -21.77
N GLN A 100 1.89 47.29 -20.72
CA GLN A 100 2.76 48.47 -20.80
C GLN A 100 4.26 48.11 -20.86
N LEU A 101 4.63 46.86 -20.61
CA LEU A 101 6.02 46.40 -20.64
C LEU A 101 6.38 45.86 -22.04
N PRO A 102 7.59 46.15 -22.55
CA PRO A 102 8.05 45.54 -23.80
C PRO A 102 8.16 44.01 -23.65
N PRO A 103 7.97 43.26 -24.74
CA PRO A 103 7.90 41.80 -24.67
C PRO A 103 9.20 41.18 -24.10
N PRO A 104 9.08 40.10 -23.30
CA PRO A 104 10.22 39.49 -22.62
C PRO A 104 11.26 38.96 -23.63
N HIS A 105 12.52 39.35 -23.45
CA HIS A 105 13.62 39.01 -24.36
C HIS A 105 14.22 37.60 -24.13
N ASN A 106 13.78 36.86 -23.10
CA ASN A 106 14.38 35.58 -22.73
C ASN A 106 13.45 34.39 -23.04
N LYS A 107 13.77 33.63 -24.08
CA LYS A 107 13.01 32.47 -24.56
C LYS A 107 12.84 31.37 -23.49
N GLN A 108 13.78 31.25 -22.55
CA GLN A 108 13.67 30.29 -21.44
C GLN A 108 12.66 30.74 -20.37
N GLU A 109 12.55 32.04 -20.11
CA GLU A 109 11.57 32.57 -19.17
C GLU A 109 10.16 32.45 -19.73
N LEU A 110 10.00 32.70 -21.03
CA LEU A 110 8.76 32.43 -21.77
C LEU A 110 8.33 30.97 -21.66
N ALA A 111 9.23 30.02 -21.94
CA ALA A 111 8.91 28.59 -21.83
C ALA A 111 8.56 28.15 -20.39
N ARG A 112 9.22 28.72 -19.37
CA ARG A 112 8.87 28.46 -17.96
C ARG A 112 7.51 29.05 -17.61
N MET A 113 7.22 30.27 -18.08
CA MET A 113 5.91 30.90 -17.88
C MET A 113 4.80 30.13 -18.58
N GLU A 114 5.02 29.66 -19.81
CA GLU A 114 4.07 28.81 -20.54
C GLU A 114 3.78 27.53 -19.77
N LYS A 115 4.81 26.84 -19.27
CA LYS A 115 4.63 25.63 -18.45
C LYS A 115 3.87 25.92 -17.14
N LEU A 116 4.22 27.00 -16.44
CA LEU A 116 3.52 27.41 -15.22
C LEU A 116 2.06 27.77 -15.49
N MET A 117 1.77 28.40 -16.64
CA MET A 117 0.39 28.67 -17.06
C MET A 117 -0.37 27.37 -17.34
N GLU A 118 0.25 26.41 -18.03
CA GLU A 118 -0.33 25.10 -18.32
C GLU A 118 -0.62 24.34 -17.01
N ASP A 119 0.35 24.28 -16.09
CA ASP A 119 0.19 23.63 -14.77
C ASP A 119 -0.91 24.33 -13.93
N LEU A 120 -1.01 25.66 -14.01
CA LEU A 120 -2.05 26.45 -13.33
C LEU A 120 -3.43 26.27 -13.95
N GLU A 121 -3.53 26.20 -15.27
CA GLU A 121 -4.78 25.93 -15.96
C GLU A 121 -5.26 24.51 -15.66
N GLU A 122 -4.36 23.52 -15.67
CA GLU A 122 -4.68 22.16 -15.27
C GLU A 122 -5.20 22.15 -13.83
N THR A 123 -4.48 22.78 -12.90
CA THR A 123 -4.87 22.81 -11.47
C THR A 123 -6.19 23.55 -11.23
N LYS A 124 -6.43 24.64 -11.96
CA LYS A 124 -7.65 25.46 -11.84
C LYS A 124 -8.90 24.74 -12.33
N MET A 125 -8.74 23.81 -13.28
CA MET A 125 -9.85 23.04 -13.87
C MET A 125 -10.13 21.74 -13.12
N LEU A 126 -9.35 21.40 -12.08
CA LEU A 126 -9.58 20.21 -11.28
C LEU A 126 -10.71 20.43 -10.27
N ASP A 127 -11.78 19.66 -10.44
CA ASP A 127 -12.77 19.46 -9.38
C ASP A 127 -12.16 18.63 -8.22
N TRP A 128 -12.76 18.73 -7.03
CA TRP A 128 -12.33 17.96 -5.86
C TRP A 128 -12.24 16.45 -6.13
N ASP A 129 -13.14 15.92 -6.94
CA ASP A 129 -13.14 14.51 -7.36
C ASP A 129 -11.90 14.17 -8.21
N GLN A 130 -11.43 15.09 -9.03
CA GLN A 130 -10.25 14.91 -9.86
C GLN A 130 -8.96 15.04 -9.03
N ILE A 131 -8.96 15.89 -8.00
CA ILE A 131 -7.87 15.97 -7.01
C ILE A 131 -7.76 14.64 -6.23
N LEU A 132 -8.90 14.11 -5.77
CA LEU A 132 -8.97 12.80 -5.11
C LEU A 132 -8.45 11.69 -6.02
N TRP A 133 -8.92 11.65 -7.28
CA TRP A 133 -8.47 10.68 -8.26
C TRP A 133 -6.97 10.74 -8.52
N LYS A 134 -6.39 11.95 -8.67
CA LYS A 134 -4.94 12.12 -8.82
C LYS A 134 -4.16 11.63 -7.58
N SER A 135 -4.67 11.92 -6.39
CA SER A 135 -4.07 11.44 -5.14
C SER A 135 -4.05 9.91 -5.07
N ASP A 136 -5.17 9.28 -5.39
CA ASP A 136 -5.29 7.82 -5.42
C ASP A 136 -4.37 7.21 -6.47
N LYS A 137 -4.31 7.79 -7.67
CA LYS A 137 -3.38 7.35 -8.71
C LYS A 137 -1.92 7.39 -8.25
N PHE A 138 -1.48 8.47 -7.59
CA PHE A 138 -0.11 8.57 -7.06
C PHE A 138 0.15 7.59 -5.92
N LEU A 139 -0.86 7.28 -5.12
CA LEU A 139 -0.76 6.26 -4.07
C LEU A 139 -0.55 4.86 -4.68
N GLU A 140 -1.27 4.54 -5.75
CA GLU A 140 -1.19 3.27 -6.46
C GLU A 140 0.13 3.12 -7.22
N GLU A 141 0.63 4.19 -7.85
CA GLU A 141 1.97 4.22 -8.44
C GLU A 141 3.06 3.99 -7.40
N ARG A 142 2.93 4.59 -6.21
CA ARG A 142 3.88 4.41 -5.10
C ARG A 142 3.82 3.00 -4.55
N ARG A 143 2.62 2.44 -4.43
CA ARG A 143 2.37 1.06 -4.03
C ARG A 143 3.00 0.07 -5.00
N SER A 144 2.78 0.25 -6.30
CA SER A 144 3.43 -0.55 -7.34
C SER A 144 4.95 -0.44 -7.25
N ASN A 145 5.51 0.77 -7.12
CA ASN A 145 6.96 0.96 -6.96
C ASN A 145 7.54 0.26 -5.73
N PHE A 146 6.82 0.24 -4.60
CA PHE A 146 7.27 -0.47 -3.41
C PHE A 146 7.11 -1.98 -3.49
N ALA A 147 6.05 -2.48 -4.14
CA ALA A 147 5.89 -3.90 -4.43
C ALA A 147 7.05 -4.44 -5.28
N HIS A 148 7.40 -3.74 -6.37
CA HIS A 148 8.53 -4.09 -7.24
C HIS A 148 9.88 -4.08 -6.49
N LYS A 149 10.00 -3.29 -5.42
CA LYS A 149 11.21 -3.20 -4.59
C LYS A 149 11.20 -4.13 -3.38
N GLY A 150 10.13 -4.92 -3.17
CA GLY A 150 9.97 -5.77 -1.98
C GLY A 150 9.81 -4.98 -0.67
N LEU A 151 9.35 -3.72 -0.76
CA LEU A 151 9.19 -2.79 0.36
C LEU A 151 7.71 -2.47 0.65
N LEU A 152 6.78 -3.24 0.09
CA LEU A 152 5.33 -3.01 0.22
C LEU A 152 4.89 -2.94 1.70
N TRP A 153 5.55 -3.72 2.56
CA TRP A 153 5.34 -3.77 4.01
C TRP A 153 5.47 -2.40 4.71
N ILE A 154 6.22 -1.44 4.13
CA ILE A 154 6.37 -0.07 4.68
C ILE A 154 5.05 0.70 4.59
N LEU A 155 4.29 0.53 3.50
CA LEU A 155 2.96 1.12 3.36
C LEU A 155 1.91 0.38 4.20
N GLU A 156 2.10 -0.92 4.43
CA GLU A 156 1.20 -1.75 5.26
C GLU A 156 1.36 -1.54 6.76
N ALA A 157 2.53 -1.15 7.25
CA ALA A 157 2.74 -0.77 8.64
C ALA A 157 1.83 0.40 9.09
N VAL A 158 1.28 1.15 8.13
CA VAL A 158 0.39 2.30 8.36
C VAL A 158 -1.10 1.94 8.20
N ARG A 159 -1.46 0.70 7.82
CA ARG A 159 -2.86 0.25 7.68
C ARG A 159 -3.27 -0.73 8.79
N PRO A 160 -3.89 -0.27 9.88
CA PRO A 160 -4.58 -1.15 10.82
C PRO A 160 -5.99 -1.46 10.29
N ALA A 161 -6.17 -2.44 9.39
CA ALA A 161 -7.54 -2.80 8.95
C ALA A 161 -7.80 -4.21 8.35
N THR A 162 -6.81 -5.03 7.99
CA THR A 162 -7.10 -6.36 7.38
C THR A 162 -7.53 -7.42 8.39
N LYS A 163 -6.96 -7.44 9.61
CA LYS A 163 -7.35 -8.44 10.64
C LYS A 163 -8.78 -8.28 11.14
N GLU A 164 -9.24 -7.03 11.29
CA GLU A 164 -10.57 -6.74 11.82
C GLU A 164 -11.68 -7.07 10.81
N ASN A 165 -11.45 -6.79 9.52
CA ASN A 165 -12.40 -7.13 8.45
C ASN A 165 -12.50 -8.65 8.24
N VAL A 166 -11.38 -9.37 8.25
CA VAL A 166 -11.37 -10.84 8.16
C VAL A 166 -12.10 -11.47 9.35
N GLN A 167 -11.89 -10.98 10.57
CA GLN A 167 -12.62 -11.45 11.75
C GLN A 167 -14.12 -11.15 11.68
N LYS A 168 -14.51 -9.96 11.19
CA LYS A 168 -15.93 -9.61 10.97
C LYS A 168 -16.57 -10.55 9.96
N LEU A 169 -15.94 -10.78 8.80
CA LEU A 169 -16.43 -11.69 7.76
C LEU A 169 -16.50 -13.16 8.24
N GLN A 170 -15.53 -13.61 9.05
CA GLN A 170 -15.57 -14.93 9.68
C GLN A 170 -16.75 -15.08 10.64
N SER A 171 -16.98 -14.08 11.51
CA SER A 171 -18.13 -14.10 12.43
C SER A 171 -19.48 -14.10 11.71
N LEU A 172 -19.57 -13.40 10.57
CA LEU A 172 -20.75 -13.34 9.72
C LEU A 172 -21.00 -14.69 9.02
N LYS A 173 -19.94 -15.32 8.49
CA LYS A 173 -19.99 -16.67 7.90
C LYS A 173 -20.52 -17.70 8.90
N GLU A 174 -20.03 -17.69 10.14
CA GLU A 174 -20.48 -18.62 11.17
C GLU A 174 -21.96 -18.44 11.53
N LYS A 175 -22.44 -17.20 11.61
CA LYS A 175 -23.86 -16.89 11.81
C LYS A 175 -24.72 -17.42 10.65
N LEU A 176 -24.34 -17.12 9.41
CA LEU A 176 -25.06 -17.60 8.22
C LEU A 176 -25.07 -19.12 8.09
N ILE A 177 -24.00 -19.82 8.51
CA ILE A 177 -23.98 -21.29 8.54
C ILE A 177 -25.01 -21.83 9.54
N LYS A 178 -25.15 -21.21 10.72
CA LYS A 178 -26.15 -21.60 11.72
C LYS A 178 -27.57 -21.38 11.20
N GLU A 179 -27.82 -20.24 10.57
CA GLU A 179 -29.13 -19.90 9.98
C GLU A 179 -29.48 -20.83 8.80
N CYS A 180 -28.53 -21.13 7.90
CA CYS A 180 -28.74 -22.11 6.83
C CYS A 180 -29.09 -23.50 7.37
N LYS A 181 -28.42 -23.96 8.45
CA LYS A 181 -28.72 -25.26 9.07
C LYS A 181 -30.10 -25.28 9.70
N GLN A 182 -30.50 -24.21 10.40
CA GLN A 182 -31.84 -24.09 10.99
C GLN A 182 -32.91 -24.07 9.89
N GLN A 183 -32.71 -23.28 8.84
CA GLN A 183 -33.65 -23.18 7.72
C GLN A 183 -33.77 -24.51 6.96
N GLN A 184 -32.68 -25.26 6.81
CA GLN A 184 -32.71 -26.59 6.20
C GLN A 184 -33.56 -27.58 7.01
N LEU A 185 -33.51 -27.51 8.35
CA LEU A 185 -34.35 -28.34 9.22
C LEU A 185 -35.84 -28.01 9.04
N VAL A 186 -36.19 -26.73 9.01
CA VAL A 186 -37.57 -26.28 8.77
C VAL A 186 -38.08 -26.74 7.40
N THR A 187 -37.29 -26.56 6.34
CA THR A 187 -37.66 -27.03 4.99
C THR A 187 -37.85 -28.56 4.95
N ASN A 188 -37.00 -29.32 5.65
CA ASN A 188 -37.14 -30.78 5.73
C ASN A 188 -38.40 -31.20 6.49
N GLN A 189 -38.74 -30.51 7.59
CA GLN A 189 -39.98 -30.76 8.35
C GLN A 189 -41.21 -30.51 7.48
N VAL A 190 -41.30 -29.35 6.83
CA VAL A 190 -42.41 -29.01 5.91
C VAL A 190 -42.51 -30.01 4.75
N THR A 191 -41.36 -30.50 4.25
CA THR A 191 -41.34 -31.52 3.20
C THR A 191 -41.87 -32.87 3.69
N SER A 192 -41.54 -33.27 4.92
CA SER A 192 -42.09 -34.47 5.55
C SER A 192 -43.58 -34.36 5.73
N GLU A 193 -44.06 -33.26 6.33
CA GLU A 193 -45.48 -33.01 6.57
C GLU A 193 -46.28 -32.98 5.26
N LEU A 194 -45.74 -32.37 4.21
CA LEU A 194 -46.38 -32.38 2.88
C LEU A 194 -46.46 -33.80 2.29
N LYS A 195 -45.41 -34.62 2.45
CA LYS A 195 -45.42 -36.03 2.01
C LYS A 195 -46.46 -36.83 2.78
N ASP A 196 -46.49 -36.71 4.10
CA ASP A 196 -47.46 -37.40 4.95
C ASP A 196 -48.90 -37.01 4.60
N LEU A 197 -49.14 -35.73 4.29
CA LEU A 197 -50.45 -35.22 3.85
C LEU A 197 -50.87 -35.78 2.48
N ILE A 198 -49.93 -35.86 1.54
CA ILE A 198 -50.14 -36.44 0.20
C ILE A 198 -50.41 -37.95 0.30
N ASP A 199 -49.64 -38.67 1.12
CA ASP A 199 -49.79 -40.10 1.33
C ASP A 199 -51.13 -40.41 2.01
N SER A 200 -51.51 -39.63 3.03
CA SER A 200 -52.83 -39.73 3.69
C SER A 200 -53.98 -39.50 2.71
N TYR A 201 -53.87 -38.49 1.86
CA TYR A 201 -54.87 -38.20 0.82
C TYR A 201 -54.95 -39.32 -0.23
N THR A 202 -53.80 -39.84 -0.66
CA THR A 202 -53.70 -40.94 -1.63
C THR A 202 -54.28 -42.25 -1.08
N GLN A 203 -54.03 -42.56 0.20
CA GLN A 203 -54.63 -43.71 0.89
C GLN A 203 -56.15 -43.57 1.03
N GLN A 204 -56.64 -42.37 1.33
CA GLN A 204 -58.07 -42.11 1.41
C GLN A 204 -58.76 -42.33 0.06
N ILE A 205 -58.19 -41.81 -1.04
CA ILE A 205 -58.68 -42.06 -2.40
C ILE A 205 -58.75 -43.57 -2.70
N LYS A 206 -57.68 -44.33 -2.36
CA LYS A 206 -57.64 -45.78 -2.57
C LYS A 206 -58.66 -46.56 -1.73
N SER A 207 -59.04 -46.05 -0.56
CA SER A 207 -59.99 -46.70 0.34
C SER A 207 -61.47 -46.49 -0.02
N GLY A 208 -61.78 -45.58 -0.96
CA GLY A 208 -63.14 -45.31 -1.44
C GLY A 208 -64.10 -44.68 -0.42
N LYS A 209 -63.64 -44.34 0.79
CA LYS A 209 -64.44 -43.80 1.90
C LYS A 209 -64.34 -42.27 2.02
N ASN A 210 -64.54 -41.55 0.93
CA ASN A 210 -64.36 -40.09 0.94
C ASN A 210 -65.69 -39.36 0.80
N SER A 211 -66.03 -38.55 1.82
CA SER A 211 -66.97 -37.45 1.64
C SER A 211 -66.31 -36.38 0.75
N GLU A 212 -67.07 -35.83 -0.20
CA GLU A 212 -66.59 -34.80 -1.13
C GLU A 212 -66.07 -33.55 -0.40
N SER A 213 -66.63 -33.28 0.79
CA SER A 213 -66.22 -32.18 1.66
C SER A 213 -64.84 -32.40 2.30
N GLU A 214 -64.52 -33.63 2.73
CA GLU A 214 -63.22 -33.95 3.34
C GLU A 214 -62.09 -33.98 2.31
N SER A 215 -62.39 -34.41 1.09
CA SER A 215 -61.42 -34.40 -0.02
C SER A 215 -61.05 -32.96 -0.40
N LYS A 216 -62.03 -32.05 -0.48
CA LYS A 216 -61.79 -30.62 -0.73
C LYS A 216 -60.96 -29.97 0.39
N ALA A 217 -61.23 -30.29 1.65
CA ALA A 217 -60.47 -29.79 2.80
C ALA A 217 -58.99 -30.23 2.77
N LYS A 218 -58.72 -31.51 2.45
CA LYS A 218 -57.35 -32.02 2.35
C LYS A 218 -56.59 -31.43 1.15
N VAL A 219 -57.25 -31.25 0.02
CA VAL A 219 -56.65 -30.58 -1.14
C VAL A 219 -56.29 -29.12 -0.81
N ALA A 220 -57.15 -28.40 -0.09
CA ALA A 220 -56.83 -27.05 0.38
C ALA A 220 -55.63 -27.04 1.36
N ALA A 221 -55.55 -28.01 2.27
CA ALA A 221 -54.41 -28.14 3.19
C ALA A 221 -53.10 -28.48 2.46
N ILE A 222 -53.13 -29.37 1.46
CA ILE A 222 -51.97 -29.68 0.60
C ILE A 222 -51.51 -28.41 -0.13
N GLN A 223 -52.44 -27.60 -0.64
CA GLN A 223 -52.11 -26.37 -1.34
C GLN A 223 -51.47 -25.32 -0.40
N GLN A 224 -52.00 -25.15 0.82
CA GLN A 224 -51.40 -24.27 1.83
C GLN A 224 -49.99 -24.73 2.22
N MET A 225 -49.79 -26.02 2.44
CA MET A 225 -48.47 -26.59 2.76
C MET A 225 -47.48 -26.46 1.60
N LYS A 226 -47.95 -26.58 0.36
CA LYS A 226 -47.13 -26.35 -0.83
C LYS A 226 -46.68 -24.88 -0.94
N ASP A 227 -47.56 -23.94 -0.62
CA ASP A 227 -47.20 -22.52 -0.64
C ASP A 227 -46.29 -22.15 0.53
N HIS A 228 -46.47 -22.75 1.71
CA HIS A 228 -45.53 -22.64 2.83
C HIS A 228 -44.14 -23.20 2.47
N PHE A 229 -44.07 -24.37 1.83
CA PHE A 229 -42.82 -24.96 1.34
C PHE A 229 -42.08 -24.02 0.38
N LYS A 230 -42.79 -23.37 -0.56
CA LYS A 230 -42.16 -22.42 -1.49
C LYS A 230 -41.52 -21.26 -0.75
N VAL A 231 -42.21 -20.66 0.22
CA VAL A 231 -41.69 -19.52 1.00
C VAL A 231 -40.44 -19.90 1.78
N GLU A 232 -40.46 -21.03 2.48
CA GLU A 232 -39.31 -21.50 3.26
C GLU A 232 -38.12 -21.93 2.38
N ASN A 233 -38.39 -22.45 1.18
CA ASN A 233 -37.37 -22.81 0.20
C ASN A 233 -36.71 -21.58 -0.45
N GLU A 234 -37.46 -20.51 -0.74
CA GLU A 234 -36.87 -19.25 -1.23
C GLU A 234 -35.99 -18.58 -0.15
N LYS A 235 -36.45 -18.56 1.11
CA LYS A 235 -35.61 -18.11 2.24
C LYS A 235 -34.30 -18.91 2.36
N PHE A 236 -34.36 -20.22 2.16
CA PHE A 236 -33.17 -21.08 2.16
C PHE A 236 -32.21 -20.75 1.01
N LYS A 237 -32.73 -20.49 -0.20
CA LYS A 237 -31.91 -20.08 -1.36
C LYS A 237 -31.25 -18.73 -1.11
N ASP A 238 -31.96 -17.76 -0.57
CA ASP A 238 -31.42 -16.43 -0.26
C ASP A 238 -30.29 -16.50 0.77
N LEU A 239 -30.47 -17.27 1.84
CA LEU A 239 -29.43 -17.51 2.84
C LEU A 239 -28.21 -18.22 2.24
N LYS A 240 -28.42 -19.19 1.35
CA LYS A 240 -27.34 -19.88 0.64
C LYS A 240 -26.59 -18.93 -0.29
N GLY A 241 -27.29 -18.04 -1.00
CA GLY A 241 -26.69 -17.00 -1.85
C GLY A 241 -25.83 -16.03 -1.03
N LYS A 242 -26.35 -15.53 0.10
CA LYS A 242 -25.59 -14.68 1.03
C LYS A 242 -24.35 -15.40 1.57
N LEU A 243 -24.45 -16.69 1.90
CA LEU A 243 -23.31 -17.48 2.37
C LEU A 243 -22.22 -17.64 1.30
N ILE A 244 -22.61 -17.81 0.04
CA ILE A 244 -21.66 -17.88 -1.09
C ILE A 244 -20.94 -16.54 -1.24
N ASN A 245 -21.67 -15.43 -1.31
CA ASN A 245 -21.07 -14.09 -1.42
C ASN A 245 -20.09 -13.78 -0.28
N VAL A 246 -20.43 -14.15 0.97
CA VAL A 246 -19.55 -13.94 2.12
C VAL A 246 -18.32 -14.84 2.07
N LYS A 247 -18.43 -16.06 1.53
CA LYS A 247 -17.26 -16.93 1.30
C LYS A 247 -16.34 -16.35 0.22
N GLU A 248 -16.90 -15.87 -0.88
CA GLU A 248 -16.15 -15.23 -1.96
C GLU A 248 -15.47 -13.93 -1.48
N GLN A 249 -16.17 -13.10 -0.72
CA GLN A 249 -15.58 -11.89 -0.11
C GLN A 249 -14.46 -12.24 0.88
N LEU A 250 -14.63 -13.27 1.71
CA LEU A 250 -13.58 -13.74 2.60
C LEU A 250 -12.38 -14.28 1.82
N GLN A 251 -12.62 -15.00 0.73
CA GLN A 251 -11.57 -15.55 -0.13
C GLN A 251 -10.81 -14.45 -0.85
N LEU A 252 -11.51 -13.42 -1.35
CA LEU A 252 -10.91 -12.22 -1.94
C LEU A 252 -10.13 -11.42 -0.90
N GLU A 253 -10.64 -11.25 0.32
CA GLU A 253 -9.92 -10.50 1.36
C GLU A 253 -8.69 -11.26 1.88
N ILE A 254 -8.75 -12.60 1.89
CA ILE A 254 -7.59 -13.46 2.15
C ILE A 254 -6.61 -13.39 0.98
N GLN A 255 -7.05 -13.49 -0.28
CA GLN A 255 -6.18 -13.33 -1.45
C GLN A 255 -5.54 -11.95 -1.48
N ASN A 256 -6.30 -10.87 -1.29
CA ASN A 256 -5.77 -9.51 -1.21
C ASN A 256 -4.81 -9.31 -0.04
N GLY A 257 -4.97 -10.05 1.06
CA GLY A 257 -4.03 -10.06 2.19
C GLY A 257 -2.80 -10.96 1.98
N VAL A 258 -2.92 -12.01 1.16
CA VAL A 258 -1.85 -12.97 0.83
C VAL A 258 -1.00 -12.47 -0.35
N GLU A 259 -1.61 -11.89 -1.38
CA GLU A 259 -0.98 -11.16 -2.48
C GLU A 259 -0.24 -9.91 -1.99
N GLN A 260 -0.60 -9.40 -0.80
CA GLN A 260 0.09 -8.28 -0.15
C GLN A 260 1.24 -8.71 0.78
N SER A 261 1.30 -9.97 1.22
CA SER A 261 2.31 -10.44 2.18
C SER A 261 3.27 -11.51 1.65
N SER A 262 3.04 -12.09 0.47
CA SER A 262 3.91 -13.13 -0.10
C SER A 262 4.13 -12.88 -1.58
N ASN A 263 5.39 -12.96 -1.99
CA ASN A 263 5.85 -12.72 -3.35
C ASN A 263 4.99 -13.48 -4.38
N ASN A 264 4.65 -12.80 -5.49
CA ASN A 264 3.91 -13.37 -6.64
C ASN A 264 4.38 -14.77 -7.08
N PHE A 265 5.62 -15.14 -6.81
CA PHE A 265 6.18 -16.46 -7.12
C PHE A 265 5.60 -17.59 -6.27
N ASP A 266 5.47 -17.43 -4.95
CA ASP A 266 5.04 -18.50 -4.04
C ASP A 266 3.53 -18.80 -4.21
N SER A 267 2.72 -17.75 -4.41
CA SER A 267 1.29 -17.90 -4.67
C SER A 267 1.01 -18.51 -6.05
N ALA A 268 1.74 -18.08 -7.08
CA ALA A 268 1.64 -18.68 -8.41
C ALA A 268 2.13 -20.14 -8.41
N PHE A 269 3.18 -20.46 -7.64
CA PHE A 269 3.69 -21.81 -7.52
C PHE A 269 2.71 -22.75 -6.83
N HIS A 270 2.11 -22.33 -5.71
CA HIS A 270 1.08 -23.14 -5.04
C HIS A 270 -0.16 -23.33 -5.91
N SER A 271 -0.60 -22.30 -6.63
CA SER A 271 -1.72 -22.43 -7.57
C SER A 271 -1.41 -23.41 -8.71
N MET A 272 -0.20 -23.37 -9.28
CA MET A 272 0.22 -24.32 -10.32
C MET A 272 0.39 -25.75 -9.76
N GLN A 273 0.80 -25.89 -8.50
CA GLN A 273 0.91 -27.17 -7.82
C GLN A 273 -0.48 -27.79 -7.62
N ASP A 274 -1.44 -27.01 -7.11
CA ASP A 274 -2.81 -27.46 -6.88
C ASP A 274 -3.50 -27.82 -8.21
N GLU A 275 -3.32 -27.03 -9.26
CA GLU A 275 -3.81 -27.38 -10.61
C GLU A 275 -3.19 -28.68 -11.14
N ARG A 276 -1.89 -28.90 -10.91
CA ARG A 276 -1.22 -30.14 -11.31
C ARG A 276 -1.69 -31.35 -10.51
N GLU A 277 -1.88 -31.21 -9.20
CA GLU A 277 -2.41 -32.28 -8.34
C GLU A 277 -3.79 -32.70 -8.83
N LYS A 278 -4.65 -31.73 -9.12
CA LYS A 278 -5.98 -31.96 -9.68
C LYS A 278 -5.94 -32.67 -11.03
N MET A 279 -5.10 -32.20 -11.96
CA MET A 279 -4.89 -32.86 -13.25
C MET A 279 -4.34 -34.30 -13.09
N ARG A 280 -3.58 -34.56 -12.02
CA ARG A 280 -3.08 -35.91 -11.69
C ARG A 280 -4.20 -36.83 -11.25
N GLU A 281 -5.07 -36.36 -10.35
CA GLU A 281 -6.24 -37.12 -9.89
C GLU A 281 -7.20 -37.40 -11.06
N GLU A 282 -7.47 -36.39 -11.88
CA GLU A 282 -8.32 -36.53 -13.07
C GLU A 282 -7.71 -37.54 -14.07
N ASN A 283 -6.41 -37.45 -14.36
CA ASN A 283 -5.74 -38.41 -15.23
C ASN A 283 -5.67 -39.83 -14.63
N ALA A 284 -5.48 -39.95 -13.31
CA ALA A 284 -5.47 -41.25 -12.64
C ALA A 284 -6.84 -41.93 -12.73
N GLN A 285 -7.92 -41.17 -12.49
CA GLN A 285 -9.29 -41.65 -12.68
C GLN A 285 -9.57 -42.05 -14.13
N LEU A 286 -9.13 -41.24 -15.10
CA LEU A 286 -9.35 -41.53 -16.52
C LEU A 286 -8.62 -42.82 -16.95
N VAL A 287 -7.40 -43.04 -16.46
CA VAL A 287 -6.65 -44.29 -16.70
C VAL A 287 -7.35 -45.48 -16.04
N GLU A 288 -7.90 -45.33 -14.84
CA GLU A 288 -8.65 -46.38 -14.13
C GLU A 288 -9.95 -46.75 -14.88
N ASP A 289 -10.69 -45.75 -15.35
CA ASP A 289 -11.90 -45.93 -16.14
C ASP A 289 -11.61 -46.64 -17.48
N GLU A 290 -10.55 -46.25 -18.19
CA GLU A 290 -10.15 -46.90 -19.44
C GLU A 290 -9.64 -48.33 -19.22
N LEU A 291 -8.91 -48.59 -18.12
CA LEU A 291 -8.54 -49.95 -17.74
C LEU A 291 -9.76 -50.82 -17.41
N ALA A 292 -10.77 -50.26 -16.73
CA ALA A 292 -12.01 -50.96 -16.42
C ALA A 292 -12.81 -51.29 -17.69
N LYS A 293 -12.94 -50.35 -18.64
CA LYS A 293 -13.56 -50.59 -19.95
C LYS A 293 -12.82 -51.67 -20.74
N MET A 294 -11.49 -51.57 -20.82
CA MET A 294 -10.67 -52.53 -21.56
C MET A 294 -10.77 -53.94 -20.96
N LYS A 295 -10.88 -54.07 -19.64
CA LYS A 295 -11.13 -55.36 -18.97
C LYS A 295 -12.48 -55.95 -19.37
N ILE A 296 -13.55 -55.14 -19.39
CA ILE A 296 -14.88 -55.58 -19.84
C ILE A 296 -14.85 -56.01 -21.31
N GLU A 297 -14.14 -55.28 -22.16
CA GLU A 297 -14.00 -55.59 -23.59
C GLU A 297 -13.24 -56.90 -23.81
N VAL A 298 -12.17 -57.14 -23.04
CA VAL A 298 -11.41 -58.40 -23.06
C VAL A 298 -12.27 -59.57 -22.55
N ASP A 299 -13.01 -59.40 -21.45
CA ASP A 299 -13.89 -60.45 -20.91
C ASP A 299 -15.03 -60.78 -21.89
N ARG A 300 -15.57 -59.77 -22.59
CA ARG A 300 -16.57 -59.93 -23.65
C ARG A 300 -16.00 -60.65 -24.87
N ALA A 301 -14.81 -60.24 -25.35
CA ALA A 301 -14.13 -60.89 -26.47
C ALA A 301 -13.74 -62.34 -26.15
N SER A 302 -13.32 -62.62 -24.91
CA SER A 302 -13.03 -63.98 -24.43
C SER A 302 -14.30 -64.84 -24.41
N SER A 303 -15.42 -64.30 -23.91
CA SER A 303 -16.70 -65.02 -23.87
C SER A 303 -17.27 -65.29 -25.27
N GLU A 304 -17.11 -64.33 -26.20
CA GLU A 304 -17.48 -64.52 -27.61
C GLU A 304 -16.61 -65.56 -28.31
N LEU A 305 -15.31 -65.61 -28.00
CA LEU A 305 -14.41 -66.68 -28.46
C LEU A 305 -14.85 -68.05 -27.94
N ASP A 306 -15.14 -68.18 -26.64
CA ASP A 306 -15.59 -69.43 -26.02
C ASP A 306 -16.90 -69.94 -26.64
N MET A 307 -17.84 -69.02 -26.93
CA MET A 307 -19.09 -69.35 -27.64
C MET A 307 -18.86 -69.74 -29.11
N GLN A 308 -17.92 -69.11 -29.80
CA GLN A 308 -17.58 -69.46 -31.19
C GLN A 308 -16.87 -70.81 -31.28
N VAL A 309 -16.01 -71.14 -30.33
CA VAL A 309 -15.33 -72.45 -30.21
C VAL A 309 -16.34 -73.56 -29.94
N SER A 310 -17.39 -73.28 -29.17
CA SER A 310 -18.45 -74.26 -28.88
C SER A 310 -19.43 -74.51 -30.04
N SER A 311 -19.47 -73.63 -31.06
CA SER A 311 -20.53 -73.62 -32.08
C SER A 311 -20.13 -74.03 -33.51
N LYS A 312 -18.85 -74.37 -33.82
CA LYS A 312 -18.45 -74.72 -35.20
C LYS A 312 -17.52 -75.93 -35.37
N SER A 313 -17.83 -76.68 -36.44
CA SER A 313 -17.07 -77.77 -37.06
C SER A 313 -15.78 -77.29 -37.75
N LEU A 314 -14.78 -78.17 -37.78
CA LEU A 314 -13.33 -77.93 -37.71
C LEU A 314 -12.59 -77.39 -38.96
N VAL A 315 -13.21 -77.16 -40.12
CA VAL A 315 -12.44 -77.08 -41.40
C VAL A 315 -12.09 -75.66 -41.88
N THR A 316 -12.73 -74.60 -41.36
CA THR A 316 -12.33 -73.18 -41.63
C THR A 316 -11.57 -72.53 -40.46
N SER A 317 -11.14 -73.34 -39.49
CA SER A 317 -10.64 -72.90 -38.19
C SER A 317 -9.18 -72.44 -38.21
N GLU A 318 -8.29 -73.12 -38.95
CA GLU A 318 -6.85 -72.88 -38.85
C GLU A 318 -6.41 -71.50 -39.35
N GLN A 319 -6.97 -71.01 -40.47
CA GLN A 319 -6.60 -69.70 -41.01
C GLN A 319 -7.07 -68.54 -40.10
N LYS A 320 -8.25 -68.67 -39.50
CA LYS A 320 -8.78 -67.68 -38.55
C LYS A 320 -8.03 -67.69 -37.22
N VAL A 321 -7.59 -68.86 -36.76
CA VAL A 321 -6.73 -68.99 -35.57
C VAL A 321 -5.38 -68.30 -35.81
N LEU A 322 -4.79 -68.47 -36.99
CA LEU A 322 -3.53 -67.81 -37.38
C LEU A 322 -3.65 -66.29 -37.47
N ASP A 323 -4.76 -65.77 -38.01
CA ASP A 323 -4.99 -64.32 -38.08
C ASP A 323 -5.27 -63.71 -36.70
N ASN A 324 -6.02 -64.42 -35.84
CA ASN A 324 -6.24 -64.03 -34.44
C ASN A 324 -4.93 -64.04 -33.63
N GLU A 325 -4.04 -65.02 -33.84
CA GLU A 325 -2.72 -65.06 -33.20
C GLU A 325 -1.85 -63.88 -33.63
N LYS A 326 -1.85 -63.52 -34.92
CA LYS A 326 -1.12 -62.34 -35.41
C LYS A 326 -1.63 -61.04 -34.81
N GLU A 327 -2.95 -60.91 -34.66
CA GLU A 327 -3.57 -59.74 -34.03
C GLU A 327 -3.26 -59.67 -32.53
N LEU A 328 -3.31 -60.80 -31.82
CA LEU A 328 -2.89 -60.89 -30.41
C LEU A 328 -1.41 -60.53 -30.21
N VAL A 329 -0.53 -60.92 -31.13
CA VAL A 329 0.89 -60.54 -31.08
C VAL A 329 1.08 -59.04 -31.32
N LYS A 330 0.34 -58.44 -32.26
CA LYS A 330 0.35 -56.98 -32.48
C LYS A 330 -0.15 -56.22 -31.25
N LEU A 331 -1.29 -56.63 -30.68
CA LEU A 331 -1.85 -56.01 -29.48
C LEU A 331 -0.92 -56.15 -28.27
N ARG A 332 -0.22 -57.29 -28.12
CA ARG A 332 0.82 -57.44 -27.08
C ARG A 332 2.01 -56.52 -27.31
N ALA A 333 2.44 -56.32 -28.56
CA ALA A 333 3.52 -55.41 -28.90
C ALA A 333 3.12 -53.94 -28.64
N GLU A 334 1.91 -53.54 -29.05
CA GLU A 334 1.36 -52.20 -28.80
C GLU A 334 1.17 -51.94 -27.30
N LYS A 335 0.63 -52.89 -26.55
CA LYS A 335 0.52 -52.81 -25.08
C LYS A 335 1.90 -52.63 -24.44
N SER A 336 2.92 -53.34 -24.90
CA SER A 336 4.29 -53.23 -24.39
C SER A 336 4.86 -51.82 -24.62
N VAL A 337 4.73 -51.29 -25.85
CA VAL A 337 5.18 -49.93 -26.19
C VAL A 337 4.44 -48.87 -25.38
N MET A 338 3.12 -48.99 -25.25
CA MET A 338 2.29 -48.03 -24.52
C MET A 338 2.56 -48.05 -23.01
N THR A 339 2.83 -49.24 -22.45
CA THR A 339 3.28 -49.37 -21.05
C THR A 339 4.64 -48.70 -20.85
N ALA A 340 5.59 -48.91 -21.77
CA ALA A 340 6.90 -48.26 -21.72
C ALA A 340 6.78 -46.72 -21.82
N GLN A 341 5.91 -46.20 -22.68
CA GLN A 341 5.66 -44.75 -22.80
C GLN A 341 5.03 -44.16 -21.54
N LEU A 342 4.05 -44.85 -20.93
CA LEU A 342 3.44 -44.43 -19.66
C LEU A 342 4.46 -44.42 -18.51
N GLU A 343 5.35 -45.39 -18.46
CA GLU A 343 6.45 -45.40 -17.48
C GLU A 343 7.42 -44.24 -17.68
N VAL A 344 7.77 -43.91 -18.93
CA VAL A 344 8.62 -42.74 -19.23
C VAL A 344 7.93 -41.45 -18.79
N PHE A 345 6.66 -41.23 -19.13
CA PHE A 345 5.92 -40.05 -18.69
C PHE A 345 5.78 -39.95 -17.17
N LYS A 346 5.58 -41.07 -16.46
CA LYS A 346 5.58 -41.08 -14.99
C LYS A 346 6.93 -40.64 -14.42
N ARG A 347 8.04 -41.09 -15.00
CA ARG A 347 9.39 -40.68 -14.58
C ARG A 347 9.65 -39.20 -14.88
N GLU A 348 9.31 -38.72 -16.07
CA GLU A 348 9.47 -37.31 -16.46
C GLU A 348 8.62 -36.38 -15.58
N SER A 349 7.38 -36.78 -15.27
CA SER A 349 6.50 -36.05 -14.35
C SER A 349 7.11 -35.93 -12.95
N ALA A 350 7.61 -37.04 -12.40
CA ALA A 350 8.26 -37.07 -11.10
C ALA A 350 9.56 -36.23 -11.08
N GLN A 351 10.37 -36.30 -12.14
CA GLN A 351 11.58 -35.48 -12.29
C GLN A 351 11.25 -33.99 -12.37
N MET A 352 10.21 -33.61 -13.12
CA MET A 352 9.78 -32.21 -13.22
C MET A 352 9.31 -31.67 -11.87
N GLU A 353 8.62 -32.46 -11.06
CA GLU A 353 8.24 -32.06 -9.70
C GLU A 353 9.42 -31.85 -8.77
N ASP A 354 10.42 -32.72 -8.86
CA ASP A 354 11.63 -32.56 -8.08
C ASP A 354 12.40 -31.30 -8.50
N HIS A 355 12.52 -31.05 -9.82
CA HIS A 355 13.09 -29.83 -10.35
C HIS A 355 12.33 -28.57 -9.90
N MET A 356 10.99 -28.61 -9.88
CA MET A 356 10.17 -27.49 -9.41
C MET A 356 10.37 -27.26 -7.90
N ARG A 357 10.45 -28.31 -7.09
CA ARG A 357 10.73 -28.22 -5.65
C ARG A 357 12.10 -27.60 -5.40
N ILE A 358 13.13 -28.05 -6.12
CA ILE A 358 14.49 -27.51 -6.05
C ILE A 358 14.51 -26.04 -6.46
N LEU A 359 13.76 -25.67 -7.51
CA LEU A 359 13.67 -24.29 -7.97
C LEU A 359 13.03 -23.38 -6.91
N LEU A 360 11.97 -23.83 -6.26
CA LEU A 360 11.32 -23.10 -5.17
C LEU A 360 12.25 -22.94 -3.97
N GLU A 361 12.91 -24.02 -3.54
CA GLU A 361 13.87 -23.94 -2.44
C GLU A 361 15.01 -22.95 -2.76
N LYS A 362 15.50 -22.97 -4.02
CA LYS A 362 16.51 -22.03 -4.50
C LYS A 362 15.98 -20.60 -4.53
N HIS A 363 14.76 -20.37 -5.00
CA HIS A 363 14.11 -19.05 -5.00
C HIS A 363 13.97 -18.51 -3.58
N ASN A 364 13.50 -19.33 -2.63
CA ASN A 364 13.34 -18.94 -1.22
C ASN A 364 14.67 -18.63 -0.56
N LYS A 365 15.70 -19.43 -0.83
CA LYS A 365 17.08 -19.14 -0.40
C LYS A 365 17.58 -17.83 -1.00
N GLN A 366 17.39 -17.60 -2.29
CA GLN A 366 17.80 -16.36 -2.97
C GLN A 366 17.06 -15.14 -2.39
N MET A 367 15.78 -15.28 -2.08
CA MET A 367 14.99 -14.20 -1.50
C MET A 367 15.45 -13.87 -0.08
N SER A 368 15.71 -14.88 0.74
CA SER A 368 16.28 -14.70 2.09
C SER A 368 17.67 -14.06 2.03
N ILE A 369 18.52 -14.49 1.09
CA ILE A 369 19.83 -13.87 0.84
C ILE A 369 19.68 -12.41 0.44
N GLN A 370 18.75 -12.09 -0.46
CA GLN A 370 18.51 -10.72 -0.89
C GLN A 370 17.98 -9.84 0.26
N GLN A 371 17.11 -10.37 1.12
CA GLN A 371 16.66 -9.66 2.33
C GLN A 371 17.83 -9.39 3.28
N LEU A 372 18.68 -10.39 3.52
CA LEU A 372 19.89 -10.24 4.34
C LEU A 372 20.86 -9.23 3.73
N GLN A 373 21.08 -9.27 2.42
CA GLN A 373 21.92 -8.31 1.69
C GLN A 373 21.35 -6.90 1.82
N ASN A 374 20.05 -6.71 1.61
CA ASN A 374 19.39 -5.41 1.79
C ASN A 374 19.57 -4.90 3.23
N MET A 375 19.38 -5.76 4.24
CA MET A 375 19.58 -5.39 5.64
C MET A 375 21.04 -5.05 5.94
N GLN A 376 21.99 -5.75 5.34
CA GLN A 376 23.42 -5.42 5.43
C GLN A 376 23.73 -4.08 4.75
N THR A 377 23.17 -3.81 3.58
CA THR A 377 23.30 -2.52 2.89
C THR A 377 22.73 -1.38 3.74
N PHE A 378 21.56 -1.57 4.36
CA PHE A 378 21.01 -0.58 5.29
C PHE A 378 21.88 -0.36 6.51
N ARG A 379 22.45 -1.43 7.10
CA ARG A 379 23.41 -1.31 8.22
C ARG A 379 24.68 -0.58 7.80
N ALA A 380 25.24 -0.91 6.63
CA ALA A 380 26.41 -0.24 6.08
C ALA A 380 26.12 1.24 5.79
N TYR A 381 24.97 1.55 5.19
CA TYR A 381 24.54 2.93 4.95
C TYR A 381 24.41 3.71 6.27
N ARG A 382 23.81 3.09 7.29
CA ARG A 382 23.71 3.69 8.62
C ARG A 382 25.08 3.92 9.26
N GLN A 383 26.01 2.97 9.12
CA GLN A 383 27.36 3.12 9.63
C GLN A 383 28.09 4.27 8.93
N VAL A 384 28.08 4.30 7.59
CA VAL A 384 28.67 5.39 6.80
C VAL A 384 28.05 6.73 7.16
N HIS A 385 26.73 6.78 7.37
CA HIS A 385 26.05 7.99 7.84
C HIS A 385 26.55 8.43 9.22
N GLU A 386 26.73 7.49 10.16
CA GLU A 386 27.26 7.82 11.48
C GLU A 386 28.73 8.25 11.43
N ASP A 387 29.56 7.61 10.59
CA ASP A 387 30.95 7.98 10.36
C ASP A 387 31.04 9.39 9.76
N PHE A 388 30.22 9.70 8.75
CA PHE A 388 30.11 11.04 8.19
C PHE A 388 29.67 12.06 9.24
N LYS A 389 28.73 11.69 10.11
CA LYS A 389 28.30 12.56 11.20
C LYS A 389 29.45 12.82 12.17
N VAL A 390 30.21 11.80 12.60
CA VAL A 390 31.36 11.95 13.50
C VAL A 390 32.48 12.77 12.86
N GLU A 391 32.81 12.51 11.59
CA GLU A 391 33.82 13.27 10.86
C GLU A 391 33.43 14.74 10.71
N LEU A 392 32.16 14.98 10.38
CA LEU A 392 31.60 16.32 10.28
C LEU A 392 31.65 17.01 11.65
N GLU A 393 31.24 16.33 12.72
CA GLU A 393 31.35 16.84 14.10
C GLU A 393 32.79 17.18 14.49
N ASN A 394 33.76 16.32 14.17
CA ASN A 394 35.17 16.58 14.47
C ASN A 394 35.70 17.79 13.69
N ARG A 395 35.31 17.92 12.42
CA ARG A 395 35.67 19.09 11.60
C ARG A 395 35.07 20.37 12.18
N TRP A 396 33.80 20.33 12.60
CA TRP A 396 33.16 21.49 13.23
C TRP A 396 33.77 21.81 14.60
N ARG A 397 34.16 20.80 15.40
CA ARG A 397 34.90 20.98 16.65
C ARG A 397 36.24 21.67 16.40
N SER A 398 37.04 21.20 15.44
CA SER A 398 38.32 21.83 15.07
C SER A 398 38.15 23.28 14.66
N LEU A 399 37.16 23.56 13.80
CA LEU A 399 36.88 24.92 13.33
C LEU A 399 36.39 25.83 14.47
N LEU A 400 35.61 25.29 15.41
CA LEU A 400 35.16 26.02 16.58
C LEU A 400 36.33 26.34 17.52
N ASP A 401 37.24 25.40 17.74
CA ASP A 401 38.45 25.63 18.54
C ASP A 401 39.33 26.72 17.92
N GLU A 402 39.53 26.69 16.60
CA GLU A 402 40.23 27.75 15.85
C GLU A 402 39.54 29.12 16.04
N ALA A 403 38.22 29.18 15.86
CA ALA A 403 37.47 30.42 16.01
C ALA A 403 37.47 30.97 17.46
N ILE A 404 37.47 30.09 18.47
CA ILE A 404 37.60 30.48 19.87
C ILE A 404 39.00 31.04 20.13
N GLN A 405 40.05 30.39 19.63
CA GLN A 405 41.42 30.89 19.73
C GLN A 405 41.54 32.29 19.11
N ASP A 406 40.97 32.49 17.93
CA ASP A 406 40.94 33.79 17.26
C ASP A 406 40.16 34.84 18.06
N ALA A 407 38.99 34.49 18.60
CA ALA A 407 38.17 35.41 19.40
C ALA A 407 38.87 35.82 20.70
N VAL A 408 39.54 34.89 21.38
CA VAL A 408 40.34 35.16 22.57
C VAL A 408 41.52 36.08 22.21
N PHE A 409 42.21 35.80 21.12
CA PHE A 409 43.31 36.64 20.61
C PHE A 409 42.83 38.07 20.30
N LEU A 410 41.72 38.20 19.58
CA LEU A 410 41.13 39.49 19.23
C LEU A 410 40.61 40.24 20.46
N SER A 411 40.00 39.54 21.42
CA SER A 411 39.55 40.14 22.67
C SER A 411 40.72 40.69 23.47
N ALA A 412 41.78 39.89 23.64
CA ALA A 412 43.01 40.31 24.32
C ALA A 412 43.59 41.56 23.66
N ARG A 413 43.67 41.57 22.32
CA ARG A 413 44.12 42.73 21.54
C ARG A 413 43.19 43.94 21.67
N ASN A 414 41.88 43.74 21.78
CA ASN A 414 40.92 44.81 21.96
C ASN A 414 40.98 45.41 23.36
N THR A 415 41.16 44.60 24.41
CA THR A 415 41.43 45.10 25.77
C THR A 415 42.71 45.93 25.81
N GLU A 416 43.80 45.46 25.19
CA GLU A 416 45.04 46.22 25.07
C GLU A 416 44.81 47.57 24.35
N LEU A 417 44.05 47.57 23.26
CA LEU A 417 43.70 48.80 22.53
C LEU A 417 42.81 49.75 23.35
N LYS A 418 41.85 49.23 24.13
CA LYS A 418 40.97 50.04 24.98
C LYS A 418 41.74 50.67 26.13
N GLU A 419 42.63 49.93 26.77
CA GLU A 419 43.53 50.46 27.79
C GLU A 419 44.40 51.58 27.22
N ARG A 420 45.00 51.35 26.05
CA ARG A 420 45.81 52.36 25.35
C ARG A 420 44.97 53.59 24.97
N ASN A 421 43.74 53.42 24.50
CA ASN A 421 42.85 54.52 24.16
C ASN A 421 42.41 55.31 25.41
N GLY A 422 42.14 54.62 26.52
CA GLY A 422 41.86 55.24 27.81
C GLY A 422 43.01 56.10 28.32
N GLN A 423 44.25 55.58 28.22
CA GLN A 423 45.47 56.34 28.54
C GLN A 423 45.58 57.60 27.66
N LEU A 424 45.38 57.46 26.35
CA LEU A 424 45.42 58.60 25.41
C LEU A 424 44.33 59.63 25.70
N GLN A 425 43.10 59.21 26.03
CA GLN A 425 42.02 60.14 26.39
C GLN A 425 42.33 60.90 27.67
N GLN A 426 42.93 60.24 28.66
CA GLN A 426 43.35 60.89 29.90
C GLN A 426 44.46 61.93 29.64
N GLU A 427 45.45 61.61 28.81
CA GLU A 427 46.47 62.56 28.37
C GLU A 427 45.86 63.75 27.62
N LEU A 428 44.91 63.49 26.73
CA LEU A 428 44.23 64.53 25.94
C LEU A 428 43.37 65.43 26.82
N GLY A 429 42.73 64.88 27.86
CA GLY A 429 42.03 65.63 28.90
C GLY A 429 42.95 66.60 29.64
N LYS A 430 44.08 66.10 30.15
CA LYS A 430 45.12 66.93 30.81
C LYS A 430 45.59 68.07 29.90
N MET A 431 45.87 67.77 28.63
CA MET A 431 46.31 68.77 27.65
C MET A 431 45.23 69.83 27.36
N LYS A 432 43.94 69.46 27.35
CA LYS A 432 42.82 70.41 27.17
C LYS A 432 42.64 71.31 28.40
N ASP A 433 42.78 70.75 29.59
CA ASP A 433 42.69 71.51 30.84
C ASP A 433 43.83 72.53 30.92
N ASP A 434 45.07 72.11 30.63
CA ASP A 434 46.23 73.00 30.55
C ASP A 434 46.02 74.12 29.52
N ARG A 435 45.41 73.80 28.37
CA ARG A 435 45.11 74.79 27.32
C ARG A 435 44.01 75.76 27.73
N SER A 436 43.01 75.29 28.47
CA SER A 436 41.91 76.12 28.97
C SER A 436 42.38 77.05 30.07
N LEU A 437 43.23 76.57 30.98
CA LEU A 437 43.91 77.37 31.99
C LEU A 437 44.77 78.47 31.34
N LYS A 438 45.55 78.12 30.31
CA LYS A 438 46.33 79.10 29.54
C LYS A 438 45.47 80.14 28.81
N LYS A 439 44.31 79.74 28.26
CA LYS A 439 43.37 80.69 27.63
C LYS A 439 42.69 81.60 28.65
N GLY A 440 42.32 81.07 29.82
CA GLY A 440 41.72 81.82 30.92
C GLY A 440 42.70 82.87 31.48
N ALA A 441 43.96 82.48 31.68
CA ALA A 441 45.01 83.42 32.09
C ALA A 441 45.16 84.58 31.09
N LYS A 442 45.15 84.27 29.78
CA LYS A 442 45.26 85.26 28.70
C LYS A 442 44.04 86.18 28.58
N ALA A 443 42.85 85.73 28.99
CA ALA A 443 41.62 86.52 28.95
C ALA A 443 41.50 87.52 30.10
N ILE A 444 42.22 87.31 31.20
CA ILE A 444 42.22 88.18 32.39
C ILE A 444 43.36 89.22 32.31
N GLY A 445 44.12 89.25 31.21
CA GLY A 445 45.18 90.24 31.00
C GLY A 445 46.45 89.98 31.81
N LEU A 446 46.81 88.69 31.95
CA LEU A 446 48.16 88.25 32.30
C LEU A 446 48.89 87.69 31.08
#